data_AF-A0A8I6XAW2-F1
#
_entry.id   AF-A0A8I6XAW2-F1
#
_cell.length_a   1.000
_cell.length_b   1.000
_cell.length_c   1.000
_cell.angle_alpha   90.00
_cell.angle_beta   90.00
_cell.angle_gamma   90.00
#
_symmetry.space_group_name_H-M   'P 1'
#
loop_
_entity.id
_entity.type
_entity.pdbx_description
1 polymer ?
#
loop_
_entity_poly.entity_id
_entity_poly.type
_entity_poly.pdbx_seq_one_letter_code
_entity_poly.pdbx_strand_id
1 'polypeptide(L)' 'MSTSEGSETADSMDEDTSQVAHVRRSKVWKHYEQELVVVEGDLKAMCKYCRGLSHTKFGTSSLRTHIAKAC' A
#
# COMPACT_ATOMS: atom_id res chain seq x y z
N MET A 1 33.61 15.26 -3.67
CA MET A 1 32.96 14.08 -4.25
C MET A 1 31.51 14.13 -3.78
N SER A 2 30.58 14.32 -4.71
CA SER A 2 29.19 14.69 -4.42
C SER A 2 28.33 13.48 -4.08
N THR A 3 27.53 13.56 -3.02
CA THR A 3 26.48 12.59 -2.70
C THR A 3 25.22 12.97 -3.49
N SER A 4 24.86 12.16 -4.49
CA SER A 4 23.54 12.23 -5.14
C SER A 4 22.80 10.94 -4.83
N GLU A 5 21.96 11.00 -3.79
CA GLU A 5 20.89 10.05 -3.58
C GLU A 5 19.73 10.43 -4.51
N GLY A 6 19.45 9.56 -5.47
CA GLY A 6 18.30 9.67 -6.37
C GLY A 6 17.83 8.27 -6.71
N SER A 7 17.15 7.61 -5.75
CA SER A 7 16.45 6.36 -6.02
C SER A 7 15.05 6.71 -6.51
N GLU A 8 14.98 6.98 -7.81
CA GLU A 8 13.75 7.13 -8.56
C GLU A 8 13.23 5.75 -8.95
N THR A 9 12.41 5.15 -8.10
CA THR A 9 11.65 3.95 -8.46
C THR A 9 10.50 4.36 -9.36
N ALA A 10 10.70 4.23 -10.67
CA ALA A 10 9.66 4.35 -11.68
C ALA A 10 8.56 3.31 -11.43
N ASP A 11 7.39 3.77 -10.97
CA ASP A 11 6.19 2.94 -10.83
C ASP A 11 5.61 2.75 -12.24
N SER A 12 5.91 1.59 -12.81
CA SER A 12 5.53 1.15 -14.16
C SER A 12 4.02 1.20 -14.34
N MET A 13 3.55 1.98 -15.32
CA MET A 13 2.14 1.99 -15.71
C MET A 13 1.78 0.66 -16.38
N ASP A 14 0.79 -0.02 -15.84
CA ASP A 14 0.28 -1.29 -16.35
C ASP A 14 -1.17 -1.06 -16.80
N GLU A 15 -1.34 -1.17 -18.11
CA GLU A 15 -2.61 -1.13 -18.83
C GLU A 15 -3.26 -2.51 -18.67
N ASP A 16 -4.50 -2.57 -18.19
CA ASP A 16 -5.25 -3.83 -18.18
C ASP A 16 -6.73 -3.62 -18.50
N THR A 17 -7.17 -4.51 -19.36
CA THR A 17 -8.40 -4.61 -20.11
C THR A 17 -9.43 -5.39 -19.28
N SER A 18 -10.72 -5.07 -19.49
CA SER A 18 -11.91 -5.87 -19.11
C SER A 18 -12.43 -5.80 -17.66
N GLN A 19 -13.31 -4.81 -17.47
CA GLN A 19 -14.69 -4.96 -16.97
C GLN A 19 -14.95 -5.92 -15.78
N VAL A 20 -14.62 -5.49 -14.56
CA VAL A 20 -15.49 -5.66 -13.39
C VAL A 20 -15.50 -4.35 -12.62
N ALA A 21 -16.66 -3.69 -12.59
CA ALA A 21 -16.83 -2.40 -11.94
C ALA A 21 -16.81 -2.56 -10.41
N HIS A 22 -15.64 -2.41 -9.76
CA HIS A 22 -15.51 -1.77 -8.43
C HIS A 22 -14.04 -1.38 -8.17
N VAL A 23 -13.70 -0.16 -8.61
CA VAL A 23 -12.67 0.74 -8.07
C VAL A 23 -11.23 0.22 -8.08
N ARG A 24 -10.37 0.92 -8.81
CA ARG A 24 -8.90 0.77 -8.86
C ARG A 24 -8.24 0.75 -7.46
N ARG A 25 -8.36 -0.35 -6.72
CA ARG A 25 -7.62 -0.54 -5.47
C ARG A 25 -6.16 -0.71 -5.89
N SER A 26 -5.32 0.24 -5.48
CA SER A 26 -3.86 0.17 -5.64
C SER A 26 -3.34 -1.25 -5.42
N LYS A 27 -2.41 -1.71 -6.27
CA LYS A 27 -1.84 -3.08 -6.22
C LYS A 27 -1.35 -3.47 -4.82
N VAL A 28 -0.97 -2.48 -3.99
CA VAL A 28 -0.55 -2.67 -2.60
C VAL A 28 -1.57 -3.40 -1.73
N TRP A 29 -2.88 -3.26 -2.01
CA TRP A 29 -3.93 -3.91 -1.22
C TRP A 29 -3.89 -5.45 -1.29
N LYS A 30 -3.18 -6.03 -2.26
CA LYS A 30 -2.95 -7.48 -2.32
C LYS A 30 -2.18 -7.99 -1.09
N HIS A 31 -1.33 -7.15 -0.49
CA HIS A 31 -0.49 -7.47 0.68
C HIS A 31 -1.19 -7.28 2.03
N TYR A 32 -2.42 -6.76 2.03
CA TYR A 32 -3.19 -6.49 3.24
C TYR A 32 -4.47 -7.32 3.25
N GLU A 33 -4.98 -7.59 4.45
CA GLU A 33 -6.32 -8.17 4.59
C GLU A 33 -7.38 -7.27 3.96
N GLN A 34 -8.41 -7.90 3.41
CA GLN A 34 -9.49 -7.19 2.73
C GLN A 34 -10.37 -6.41 3.73
N GLU A 35 -10.50 -6.95 4.94
CA GLU A 35 -11.22 -6.32 6.04
C GLU A 35 -10.30 -5.35 6.80
N LEU A 36 -10.77 -4.12 6.96
CA LEU A 36 -10.09 -3.12 7.77
C LEU A 36 -10.50 -3.28 9.23
N VAL A 37 -9.55 -3.12 10.14
CA VAL A 37 -9.80 -3.18 11.57
C VAL A 37 -9.92 -1.77 12.14
N VAL A 38 -10.86 -1.57 13.07
CA VAL A 38 -10.99 -0.30 13.81
C VAL A 38 -10.12 -0.39 15.06
N VAL A 39 -9.13 0.49 15.17
CA VAL A 39 -8.28 0.61 16.35
C VAL A 39 -8.31 2.07 16.79
N GLU A 40 -8.78 2.31 18.02
CA GLU A 40 -8.85 3.65 18.61
C GLU A 40 -9.66 4.65 17.75
N GLY A 41 -10.73 4.16 17.10
CA GLY A 41 -11.58 4.95 16.21
C GLY A 41 -11.06 5.10 14.77
N ASP A 42 -9.88 4.57 14.46
CA ASP A 42 -9.27 4.65 13.14
C ASP A 42 -9.32 3.32 12.38
N LEU A 43 -9.70 3.38 11.11
CA LEU A 43 -9.56 2.25 10.20
C LEU A 43 -8.07 2.01 9.88
N LYS A 44 -7.63 0.77 10.11
CA LYS A 44 -6.29 0.30 9.82
C LYS A 44 -6.33 -0.96 8.95
N ALA A 45 -5.37 -1.06 8.04
CA ALA A 45 -5.14 -2.24 7.23
C ALA A 45 -4.12 -3.16 7.93
N MET A 46 -4.34 -4.47 7.88
CA MET A 46 -3.44 -5.46 8.48
C MET A 46 -2.55 -6.12 7.42
N CYS A 47 -1.20 -6.05 7.55
CA CYS A 47 -0.26 -6.75 6.64
C CYS A 47 -0.49 -8.26 6.79
N LYS A 48 -0.67 -8.96 5.67
CA LYS A 48 -0.83 -10.43 5.66
C LYS A 48 0.41 -11.16 6.15
N TYR A 49 1.59 -10.54 6.02
CA TYR A 49 2.88 -11.14 6.33
C TYR A 49 3.26 -10.99 7.80
N CYS A 50 3.34 -9.76 8.31
CA CYS A 50 3.81 -9.49 9.68
C CYS A 50 2.68 -9.20 10.68
N ARG A 51 1.42 -9.18 10.23
CA ARG A 51 0.24 -8.78 11.03
C ARG A 51 0.31 -7.34 11.59
N GLY A 52 1.25 -6.52 11.09
CA GLY A 52 1.37 -5.11 11.43
C GLY A 52 0.20 -4.28 10.90
N LEU A 53 -0.17 -3.24 11.65
CA LEU A 53 -1.29 -2.35 11.32
C LEU A 53 -0.78 -1.07 10.66
N SER A 54 -1.39 -0.71 9.53
CA SER A 54 -1.08 0.49 8.76
C SER A 54 -2.29 1.41 8.65
N HIS A 55 -2.08 2.71 8.82
CA HIS A 55 -3.14 3.71 8.65
C HIS A 55 -3.56 3.85 7.18
N THR A 56 -4.87 3.95 6.94
CA THR A 56 -5.46 4.06 5.59
C THR A 56 -6.13 5.42 5.34
N LYS A 57 -6.06 6.37 6.29
CA LYS A 57 -6.80 7.64 6.25
C LYS A 57 -6.48 8.51 5.03
N PHE A 58 -5.23 8.52 4.56
CA PHE A 58 -4.76 9.44 3.52
C PHE A 58 -3.97 8.67 2.44
N GLY A 59 -4.69 7.90 1.63
CA GLY A 59 -4.11 7.16 0.51
C GLY A 59 -3.32 5.91 0.91
N THR A 60 -2.46 5.45 -0.01
CA THR A 60 -1.79 4.13 0.07
C THR A 60 -0.27 4.20 0.24
N SER A 61 0.30 5.39 0.45
CA SER A 61 1.75 5.57 0.62
C SER A 61 2.26 4.92 1.90
N SER A 62 1.54 5.05 3.01
CA SER A 62 1.84 4.34 4.26
C SER A 62 1.89 2.83 4.06
N LEU A 63 0.92 2.28 3.32
CA LEU A 63 0.84 0.86 3.01
C LEU A 63 2.06 0.40 2.17
N ARG A 64 2.47 1.19 1.18
CA ARG A 64 3.64 0.89 0.34
C ARG A 64 4.93 0.95 1.15
N THR A 65 5.12 2.01 1.95
CA THR A 65 6.31 2.16 2.80
C THR A 65 6.41 1.04 3.83
N HIS A 66 5.29 0.61 4.42
CA HIS A 66 5.28 -0.53 5.34
C HIS A 66 5.76 -1.81 4.64
N ILE A 67 5.27 -2.13 3.44
CA ILE A 67 5.72 -3.33 2.69
C ILE A 67 7.20 -3.25 2.28
N ALA A 68 7.74 -2.06 2.04
CA ALA A 68 9.13 -1.92 1.61
C ALA A 68 10.16 -1.90 2.76
N LYS A 69 9.73 -1.59 3.99
CA LYS A 69 10.64 -1.32 5.12
C LYS A 69 10.36 -2.10 6.40
N ALA A 70 9.14 -2.63 6.57
CA ALA A 70 8.64 -3.17 7.84
C ALA A 70 7.87 -4.50 7.70
N CYS A 71 7.46 -4.87 6.49
CA CYS A 71 7.42 -6.26 6.02
C CYS A 71 8.73 -6.45 5.20
#